data_AF-A0AAN8F8S2-F1
#
_entry.id   AF-A0AAN8F8S2-F1
#
_cell.length_a   1.000
_cell.length_b   1.000
_cell.length_c   1.000
_cell.angle_alpha   90.00
_cell.angle_beta   90.00
_cell.angle_gamma   90.00
#
_symmetry.space_group_name_H-M   'P 1'
#
loop_
_entity.id
_entity.type
_entity.pdbx_description
1 polymer ?
#
loop_
_entity_poly.entity_id
_entity_poly.type
_entity_poly.pdbx_seq_one_letter_code
_entity_poly.pdbx_strand_id
1 'polypeptide(L)'
;MVLVVAGSVAFWPDGEYCIMPGRSLACPEGFRMDSVSLAVPMNFGLREKYQEDGKDIQYIRLGHLGGFSLDVREYDQAYTLRLNACCKSS
;
A
#
# COMPACT_ATOMS: atom_id res chain seq x y z
N MET A 1 13.72 9.67 2.20
CA MET A 1 12.86 8.54 2.61
C MET A 1 13.34 7.29 1.89
N VAL A 2 13.96 6.35 2.59
CA VAL A 2 14.51 5.12 2.01
C VAL A 2 13.60 3.96 2.41
N LEU A 3 13.14 3.20 1.43
CA LEU A 3 12.29 2.03 1.62
C LEU A 3 13.18 0.80 1.83
N VAL A 4 13.12 0.17 3.00
CA VAL A 4 13.89 -1.04 3.31
C VAL A 4 12.95 -2.23 3.40
N VAL A 5 13.22 -3.27 2.60
CA VAL A 5 12.51 -4.55 2.67
C VAL A 5 13.13 -5.37 3.81
N ALA A 6 12.35 -5.68 4.84
CA ALA A 6 12.83 -6.37 6.03
C ALA A 6 13.28 -7.80 5.70
N GLY A 7 14.59 -8.06 5.78
CA GLY A 7 15.15 -9.37 6.09
C GLY A 7 15.15 -9.61 7.60
N SER A 8 15.42 -10.82 8.07
CA SER A 8 15.51 -11.14 9.51
C SER A 8 16.73 -10.45 10.14
N VAL A 9 16.59 -9.17 10.49
CA VAL A 9 17.62 -8.41 11.20
C VAL A 9 17.36 -8.52 12.70
N ALA A 10 18.36 -8.94 13.48
CA ALA A 10 18.25 -9.05 14.92
C ALA A 10 18.15 -7.68 15.61
N PHE A 11 18.70 -6.63 14.99
CA PHE A 11 18.66 -5.26 15.49
C PHE A 11 18.52 -4.25 14.34
N TRP A 12 17.69 -3.25 14.55
CA TRP A 12 17.40 -2.15 13.64
C TRP A 12 18.34 -0.98 13.96
N PRO A 13 19.09 -0.43 12.99
CA PRO A 13 20.01 0.68 13.25
C PRO A 13 19.26 1.92 13.75
N ASP A 14 19.97 2.79 14.45
CA ASP A 14 19.42 4.09 14.84
C ASP A 14 19.22 4.98 13.62
N GLY A 15 18.10 5.69 13.63
CA GLY A 15 17.70 6.58 12.54
C GLY A 15 16.20 6.57 12.27
N GLU A 16 15.77 7.51 11.45
CA GLU A 16 14.38 7.67 11.02
C GLU A 16 14.17 6.94 9.69
N TYR A 17 13.36 5.89 9.71
CA TYR A 17 12.98 5.17 8.51
C TYR A 17 11.66 4.41 8.74
N CYS A 18 11.03 4.07 7.62
CA CYS A 18 9.81 3.30 7.59
C CYS A 18 10.05 2.01 6.81
N ILE A 19 9.55 0.90 7.35
CA ILE A 19 9.62 -0.42 6.73
C ILE A 19 8.21 -0.88 6.36
N MET A 20 8.10 -1.60 5.25
CA MET A 20 6.82 -2.17 4.86
C MET A 20 6.58 -3.45 5.65
N PRO A 21 5.46 -3.58 6.38
CA PRO A 21 5.09 -4.82 7.01
C PRO A 21 4.87 -5.88 5.93
N GLY A 22 5.45 -7.06 6.15
CA GLY A 22 5.29 -8.22 5.26
C GLY A 22 3.89 -8.81 5.38
N ARG A 23 3.80 -10.11 5.68
CA ARG A 23 2.49 -10.77 5.91
C ARG A 23 1.84 -10.41 7.25
N SER A 24 2.66 -10.04 8.24
CA SER A 24 2.20 -9.60 9.55
C SER A 24 2.07 -8.07 9.57
N LEU A 25 0.94 -7.57 10.06
CA LEU A 25 0.73 -6.15 10.35
C LEU A 25 1.30 -5.74 11.72
N ALA A 26 2.01 -6.63 12.42
CA ALA A 26 2.69 -6.26 13.66
C ALA A 26 3.99 -5.52 13.35
N CYS A 27 4.16 -4.33 13.91
CA CYS A 27 5.43 -3.61 13.83
C CYS A 27 6.47 -4.23 14.76
N PRO A 28 7.75 -4.29 14.35
CA PRO A 28 8.83 -4.66 15.25
C PRO A 28 8.93 -3.72 16.45
N GLU A 29 9.59 -4.17 17.50
CA GLU A 29 9.83 -3.35 18.68
C GLU A 29 10.56 -2.05 18.32
N GLY A 30 10.12 -0.93 18.90
CA GLY A 30 10.62 0.41 18.59
C GLY A 30 9.99 1.07 17.35
N PHE A 31 9.15 0.35 16.59
CA PHE A 31 8.39 0.92 15.47
C PHE A 31 6.93 1.15 15.84
N ARG A 32 6.33 2.18 15.24
CA ARG A 32 4.90 2.45 15.31
C ARG A 32 4.28 2.32 13.94
N MET A 33 3.06 1.81 13.89
CA MET A 33 2.30 1.74 12.64
C MET A 33 1.93 3.16 12.21
N ASP A 34 2.18 3.46 10.95
CA ASP A 34 1.75 4.67 10.26
C ASP A 34 1.22 4.30 8.87
N SER A 35 0.51 5.21 8.21
CA SER A 35 -0.02 4.97 6.88
C SER A 35 0.09 6.22 6.02
N VAL A 36 0.53 6.04 4.77
CA VAL A 36 0.40 7.08 3.75
C VAL A 36 -0.68 6.67 2.76
N SER A 37 -1.57 7.60 2.42
CA SER A 37 -2.61 7.39 1.42
C SER A 37 -2.29 8.23 0.19
N LEU A 38 -2.23 7.57 -0.96
CA LEU A 38 -2.01 8.19 -2.26
C LEU A 38 -3.31 8.11 -3.06
N ALA A 39 -3.82 9.27 -3.46
CA ALA A 39 -4.91 9.36 -4.44
C ALA A 39 -4.29 9.47 -5.83
N VAL A 40 -4.55 8.50 -6.70
CA VAL A 40 -4.05 8.52 -8.08
C VAL A 40 -5.21 8.94 -9.00
N PRO A 41 -5.14 10.15 -9.60
CA PRO A 41 -6.13 10.55 -10.60
C PRO A 41 -5.95 9.70 -11.86
N MET A 42 -7.07 9.34 -12.51
CA MET A 42 -7.08 8.43 -13.64
C MET A 42 -7.71 9.09 -14.86
N ASN A 43 -7.21 8.75 -16.05
CA ASN A 43 -7.76 9.23 -17.32
C ASN A 43 -8.87 8.32 -17.88
N PHE A 44 -9.29 7.30 -17.13
CA PHE A 44 -10.37 6.38 -17.47
C PHE A 44 -11.39 6.32 -16.34
N GLY A 45 -12.66 6.12 -16.66
CA GLY A 45 -13.73 6.03 -15.68
C GLY A 45 -13.53 4.85 -14.72
N LEU A 46 -13.93 5.01 -13.45
CA LEU A 46 -13.78 3.99 -12.38
C LEU A 46 -14.45 2.63 -12.68
N ARG A 47 -15.29 2.56 -13.71
CA ARG A 47 -16.05 1.37 -14.13
C ARG A 47 -15.69 0.89 -15.53
N GLU A 48 -14.66 1.48 -16.14
CA GLU A 48 -14.18 1.02 -17.44
C GLU A 48 -13.60 -0.40 -17.33
N LYS A 49 -13.88 -1.19 -18.35
CA LYS A 49 -13.47 -2.59 -18.48
C LYS A 49 -12.92 -2.81 -19.88
N TYR A 50 -12.00 -3.76 -20.02
CA TYR A 50 -11.54 -4.25 -21.30
C TYR A 50 -12.01 -5.68 -21.53
N GLN A 51 -12.08 -6.07 -22.80
CA GLN A 51 -12.41 -7.43 -23.21
C GLN A 51 -11.12 -8.25 -23.33
N GLU A 52 -11.06 -9.38 -22.63
CA GLU A 52 -10.01 -10.39 -22.75
C GLU A 52 -10.67 -11.77 -22.75
N ASP A 53 -10.40 -12.57 -23.78
CA ASP A 53 -11.01 -13.89 -23.99
C ASP A 53 -12.55 -13.91 -23.86
N GLY A 54 -13.23 -12.88 -24.39
CA GLY A 54 -14.68 -12.76 -24.37
C GLY A 54 -15.28 -12.35 -23.02
N LYS A 55 -14.43 -12.00 -22.03
CA LYS A 55 -14.86 -11.56 -20.70
C LYS A 55 -14.55 -10.09 -20.48
N ASP A 56 -15.45 -9.41 -19.80
CA ASP A 56 -15.22 -8.05 -19.32
C ASP A 56 -14.36 -8.08 -18.06
N ILE A 57 -13.16 -7.50 -18.14
CA ILE A 57 -12.18 -7.43 -17.05
C ILE A 57 -11.95 -5.98 -16.64
N GLN A 58 -11.87 -5.71 -15.34
CA GLN A 58 -11.56 -4.38 -14.84
C GLN A 58 -10.10 -4.02 -15.13
N TYR A 59 -9.84 -2.78 -15.56
CA TYR A 59 -8.48 -2.26 -15.74
C TYR A 59 -7.67 -2.26 -14.44
N ILE A 60 -8.36 -2.09 -13.30
CA ILE A 60 -7.72 -2.06 -11.98
C ILE A 60 -8.33 -3.14 -11.11
N ARG A 61 -7.44 -3.97 -10.56
CA ARG A 61 -7.81 -4.99 -9.60
C ARG A 61 -7.65 -4.43 -8.18
N LEU A 62 -8.78 -4.19 -7.52
CA LEU A 62 -8.81 -3.80 -6.12
C LEU A 62 -8.41 -4.97 -5.23
N GLY A 63 -7.90 -4.67 -4.04
CA GLY A 63 -7.54 -5.72 -3.09
C GLY A 63 -6.62 -5.26 -1.97
N HIS A 64 -6.26 -6.24 -1.15
CA HIS A 64 -5.40 -6.08 0.01
C HIS A 64 -4.25 -7.08 -0.08
N LEU A 65 -3.01 -6.61 0.10
CA LEU A 65 -1.83 -7.48 0.11
C LEU A 65 -0.85 -6.95 1.17
N GLY A 66 -0.66 -7.68 2.27
CA GLY A 66 0.21 -7.25 3.36
C GLY A 66 -0.20 -5.88 3.92
N GLY A 67 0.74 -4.93 3.97
CA GLY A 67 0.48 -3.53 4.35
C GLY A 67 -0.22 -2.65 3.29
N PHE A 68 -0.57 -3.19 2.13
CA PHE A 68 -1.12 -2.42 1.01
C PHE A 68 -2.63 -2.64 0.87
N SER A 69 -3.41 -1.57 0.73
CA SER A 69 -4.80 -1.66 0.25
C SER A 69 -5.02 -0.71 -0.92
N LEU A 70 -5.67 -1.21 -1.96
CA LEU A 70 -6.11 -0.41 -3.10
C LEU A 70 -7.63 -0.48 -3.13
N ASP A 71 -8.24 0.66 -2.85
CA ASP A 71 -9.68 0.83 -2.73
C ASP A 71 -10.18 1.90 -3.71
N VAL A 72 -11.44 1.81 -4.13
CA VAL A 72 -12.08 2.83 -4.98
C VAL A 72 -12.96 3.75 -4.13
N ARG A 73 -12.85 5.06 -4.34
CA ARG A 73 -13.78 6.06 -3.81
C ARG A 73 -14.63 6.60 -4.94
N GLU A 74 -15.83 6.03 -5.11
CA GLU A 74 -16.71 6.37 -6.23
C GLU A 74 -17.12 7.85 -6.25
N TYR A 75 -17.32 8.47 -5.08
CA TYR A 75 -17.71 9.89 -4.98
C TYR A 75 -16.60 10.84 -5.45
N ASP A 76 -15.35 10.51 -5.13
CA ASP A 76 -14.18 11.33 -5.46
C ASP A 76 -13.60 11.00 -6.85
N GLN A 77 -14.22 10.06 -7.58
CA GLN A 77 -13.72 9.52 -8.85
C GLN A 77 -12.25 9.09 -8.81
N ALA A 78 -11.77 8.60 -7.65
CA ALA A 78 -10.36 8.32 -7.43
C ALA A 78 -10.12 6.93 -6.82
N TYR A 79 -9.01 6.32 -7.19
CA TYR A 79 -8.48 5.16 -6.46
C TYR A 79 -7.59 5.65 -5.34
N THR A 80 -7.75 5.06 -4.17
CA THR A 80 -6.93 5.32 -2.99
C THR A 80 -6.03 4.12 -2.76
N LEU A 81 -4.73 4.32 -2.96
CA LEU A 81 -3.71 3.37 -2.52
C LEU A 81 -3.27 3.75 -1.10
N ARG A 82 -3.59 2.91 -0.13
CA ARG A 82 -3.09 3.03 1.24
C ARG A 82 -1.90 2.10 1.44
N LEU A 83 -0.84 2.68 1.98
CA LEU A 83 0.43 2.03 2.29
C LEU A 83 0.62 2.11 3.80
N ASN A 84 0.41 1.01 4.50
CA ASN A 84 0.76 0.88 5.90
C ASN A 84 2.27 0.61 5.99
N ALA A 85 2.94 1.34 6.87
CA ALA A 85 4.36 1.18 7.14
C ALA A 85 4.60 1.23 8.65
N CYS A 86 5.63 0.52 9.10
CA CYS A 86 6.12 0.64 10.46
C CYS A 86 7.24 1.66 10.46
N CYS A 87 7.07 2.77 11.15
CA CYS A 87 8.02 3.87 11.21
C CYS A 87 8.66 3.97 12.60
N LYS A 88 9.99 4.18 12.63
CA LYS A 88 10.74 4.52 13.83
C LYS A 88 11.04 6.02 13.81
N SER A 89 10.67 6.70 14.88
CA SER A 89 11.01 8.11 15.13
C SER A 89 12.00 8.11 16.29
N SER A 90 13.26 8.49 16.00
CA SER A 90 14.39 8.63 16.95
C SER A 90 14.37 7.64 18.12
#